data_AF-A0A9X9MD65-F1
#
_entry.id   AF-A0A9X9MD65-F1
#
_cell.length_a   1.000
_cell.length_b   1.000
_cell.length_c   1.000
_cell.angle_alpha   90.00
_cell.angle_beta   90.00
_cell.angle_gamma   90.00
#
_symmetry.space_group_name_H-M   'P 1'
#
loop_
_entity.id
_entity.type
_entity.pdbx_description
1 polymer ?
#
loop_
_entity_poly.entity_id
_entity_poly.type
_entity_poly.pdbx_seq_one_letter_code
_entity_poly.pdbx_strand_id
1 'polypeptide(L)'
;MHYGNIMYDRRVIRGNTYALQMGPLPGQPDPLEIQRQQQAKRRALARKRAQEQLRPRTPEPVEGRKHVDVQTEIYLEEIADHIIEVDVECQTDAFLDRPPTPLFIPAKTGKDVATQILEGELFDFDLEVKPMLEVLVGKTIEQALLEVMEEEELANLRASQHAYEELRSVELAEVQRLEDQERRHREEKERRKQQQWEVVYKHNETSQKVAARVFAQRYLADLLPSVFDSLRDGGYFYDPIERDIEMGFLPWLMNEVEKTMEYSMVGRTVLDMLIREVVEKRLSMYEHKEDQPQYVKPEDGLGGPGAMGEPPPGDEFLERSMSQPQGPLSDRDSLQRALSNGRYVGNVSPQEGNFMEDGEDEQ
;
A
#
# COMPACT_ATOMS: atom_id res chain seq x y z
N MET A 1 -17.99 42.19 53.07
CA MET A 1 -16.88 41.48 52.41
C MET A 1 -16.05 42.47 51.61
N HIS A 2 -14.77 42.66 51.92
CA HIS A 2 -13.87 43.51 51.13
C HIS A 2 -12.84 42.61 50.45
N TYR A 3 -12.95 42.44 49.13
CA TYR A 3 -12.06 41.59 48.37
C TYR A 3 -10.72 42.32 48.14
N GLY A 4 -9.65 41.82 48.76
CA GLY A 4 -8.31 42.34 48.55
C GLY A 4 -7.88 42.14 47.09
N ASN A 5 -7.18 43.13 46.52
CA ASN A 5 -6.78 43.08 45.11
C ASN A 5 -5.75 41.94 44.89
N ILE A 6 -6.17 40.92 44.15
CA ILE A 6 -5.41 39.69 43.84
C ILE A 6 -4.02 39.99 43.25
N MET A 7 -3.83 41.15 42.60
CA MET A 7 -2.53 41.61 42.07
C MET A 7 -1.45 41.83 43.16
N TYR A 8 -1.83 41.89 44.44
CA TYR A 8 -0.90 42.08 45.56
C TYR A 8 -0.99 41.00 46.68
N ASP A 9 -1.88 40.00 46.58
CA ASP A 9 -1.89 38.89 47.56
C ASP A 9 -0.65 37.98 47.35
N ARG A 10 0.16 37.84 48.41
CA ARG A 10 1.36 37.00 48.47
C ARG A 10 1.07 35.50 48.34
N ARG A 11 -0.18 35.06 48.53
CA ARG A 11 -0.61 33.67 48.32
C ARG A 11 -0.78 33.32 46.84
N VAL A 12 -0.89 34.32 45.95
CA VAL A 12 -1.07 34.11 44.51
C VAL A 12 0.29 34.14 43.83
N ILE A 13 0.94 32.97 43.76
CA ILE A 13 2.19 32.77 43.02
C ILE A 13 1.91 32.99 41.52
N ARG A 14 2.64 33.90 40.89
CA ARG A 14 2.51 34.22 39.45
C ARG A 14 3.82 33.94 38.75
N GLY A 15 3.84 32.85 37.98
CA GLY A 15 5.02 32.33 37.30
C GLY A 15 4.95 30.81 37.19
N ASN A 16 5.98 30.21 36.60
CA ASN A 16 6.08 28.76 36.46
C ASN A 16 6.42 28.12 37.83
N THR A 17 5.50 27.31 38.37
CA THR A 17 5.63 26.68 39.70
C THR A 17 6.70 25.58 39.76
N TYR A 18 7.10 25.00 38.63
CA TYR A 18 8.08 23.90 38.59
C TYR A 18 9.52 24.32 38.96
N ALA A 19 9.83 25.62 38.99
CA ALA A 19 11.18 26.12 39.31
C ALA A 19 11.45 26.32 40.82
N LEU A 20 10.46 26.11 41.70
CA LEU A 20 10.55 26.45 43.13
C LEU A 20 11.35 25.47 44.00
N GLN A 21 11.79 24.33 43.47
CA GLN A 21 12.47 23.27 44.22
C GLN A 21 14.00 23.51 44.42
N MET A 22 14.51 24.72 44.12
CA MET A 22 15.94 25.07 44.21
C MET A 22 16.19 26.39 44.94
N GLY A 23 15.61 26.55 46.14
CA GLY A 23 15.97 27.65 47.05
C GLY A 23 17.31 27.36 47.78
N PRO A 24 18.23 28.33 47.90
CA PRO A 24 19.51 28.12 48.57
C PRO A 24 19.36 27.92 50.09
N LEU A 25 20.37 27.27 50.68
CA LEU A 25 20.42 26.95 52.12
C LEU A 25 20.53 28.22 52.99
N PRO A 26 19.93 28.24 54.21
CA PRO A 26 19.90 29.42 55.05
C PRO A 26 21.31 29.76 55.59
N GLY A 27 21.85 30.91 55.16
CA GLY A 27 23.11 31.45 55.67
C GLY A 27 23.93 32.26 54.67
N GLN A 28 23.68 32.12 53.37
CA GLN A 28 24.39 32.84 52.32
C GLN A 28 23.49 33.93 51.68
N PRO A 29 23.93 35.20 51.59
CA PRO A 29 23.15 36.25 50.95
C PRO A 29 23.13 36.08 49.43
N ASP A 30 21.95 36.15 48.82
CA ASP A 30 21.77 35.92 47.38
C ASP A 30 22.64 36.85 46.50
N PRO A 31 23.35 36.32 45.49
CA PRO A 31 24.19 37.14 44.60
C PRO A 31 23.39 38.21 43.85
N LEU A 32 22.12 37.91 43.53
CA LEU A 32 21.17 38.87 42.94
C LEU A 32 20.83 40.02 43.88
N GLU A 33 20.83 39.80 45.20
CA GLU A 33 20.55 40.85 46.19
C GLU A 33 21.79 41.72 46.44
N ILE A 34 22.99 41.12 46.45
CA ILE A 34 24.26 41.85 46.47
C ILE A 34 24.37 42.76 45.24
N GLN A 35 24.07 42.24 44.04
CA GLN A 35 24.07 43.01 42.79
C GLN A 35 23.07 44.18 42.85
N ARG A 36 21.86 43.95 43.36
CA ARG A 36 20.82 44.98 43.57
C ARG A 36 21.31 46.10 44.51
N GLN A 37 21.99 45.75 45.60
CA GLN A 37 22.59 46.74 46.52
C GLN A 37 23.73 47.53 45.88
N GLN A 38 24.60 46.90 45.07
CA GLN A 38 25.65 47.61 44.33
C GLN A 38 25.07 48.57 43.29
N GLN A 39 24.03 48.16 42.56
CA GLN A 39 23.34 49.00 41.58
C GLN A 39 22.63 50.19 42.26
N ALA A 40 21.99 49.97 43.42
CA ALA A 40 21.40 51.03 44.23
C ALA A 40 22.46 52.04 44.73
N LYS A 41 23.63 51.57 45.20
CA LYS A 41 24.77 52.44 45.58
C LYS A 41 25.28 53.25 44.38
N ARG A 42 25.43 52.65 43.19
CA ARG A 42 25.77 53.38 41.94
C ARG A 42 24.75 54.48 41.62
N ARG A 43 23.45 54.17 41.70
CA ARG A 43 22.37 55.14 41.41
C ARG A 43 22.33 56.29 42.41
N ALA A 44 22.56 56.02 43.70
CA ALA A 44 22.64 57.04 44.73
C ALA A 44 23.85 57.98 44.53
N LEU A 45 25.03 57.42 44.20
CA LEU A 45 26.24 58.20 43.96
C LEU A 45 26.13 59.05 42.68
N ALA A 46 25.52 58.52 41.62
CA ALA A 46 25.19 59.30 40.42
C ALA A 46 24.21 60.45 40.72
N ARG A 47 23.16 60.21 41.53
CA ARG A 47 22.22 61.25 41.95
C ARG A 47 22.90 62.36 42.78
N LYS A 48 23.86 61.99 43.64
CA LYS A 48 24.65 62.96 44.42
C LYS A 48 25.49 63.87 43.50
N ARG A 49 26.19 63.30 42.51
CA ARG A 49 26.95 64.08 41.50
C ARG A 49 26.06 65.00 40.67
N ALA A 50 24.88 64.54 40.24
CA ALA A 50 23.92 65.38 39.51
C ALA A 50 23.40 66.54 40.38
N GLN A 51 23.16 66.29 41.68
CA GLN A 51 22.74 67.34 42.62
C GLN A 51 23.87 68.34 42.95
N GLU A 52 25.14 67.92 42.85
CA GLU A 52 26.31 68.80 42.97
C GLU A 52 26.49 69.67 41.70
N GLN A 53 26.19 69.14 40.52
CA GLN A 53 26.19 69.91 39.26
C GLN A 53 25.02 70.92 39.15
N LEU A 54 23.88 70.63 39.79
CA LEU A 54 22.68 71.49 39.77
C LEU A 54 22.68 72.60 40.84
N ARG A 55 23.74 72.73 41.65
CA ARG A 55 23.89 73.86 42.57
C ARG A 55 24.55 75.05 41.87
N PRO A 56 23.97 76.27 41.93
CA PRO A 56 24.68 77.48 41.54
C PRO A 56 25.97 77.60 42.37
N ARG A 57 27.13 77.56 41.72
CA ARG A 57 28.43 77.59 42.39
C ARG A 57 28.82 79.04 42.65
N THR A 58 28.64 79.50 43.89
CA THR A 58 29.32 80.69 44.38
C THR A 58 30.84 80.54 44.11
N PRO A 59 31.54 81.57 43.58
CA PRO A 59 32.97 81.50 43.37
C PRO A 59 33.73 81.11 44.64
N GLU A 60 34.87 80.44 44.47
CA GLU A 60 35.69 80.02 45.61
C GLU A 60 36.41 81.23 46.23
N PRO A 61 36.54 81.28 47.58
CA PRO A 61 37.19 82.41 48.26
C PRO A 61 38.66 82.51 47.84
N VAL A 62 39.09 83.74 47.53
CA VAL A 62 40.48 84.06 47.22
C VAL A 62 41.39 83.64 48.37
N GLU A 63 42.55 83.04 48.04
CA GLU A 63 43.49 82.52 49.03
C GLU A 63 43.83 83.54 50.13
N GLY A 64 43.88 83.07 51.38
CA GLY A 64 44.07 83.91 52.56
C GLY A 64 42.82 84.63 53.07
N ARG A 65 41.66 84.54 52.40
CA ARG A 65 40.38 85.07 52.89
C ARG A 65 39.37 83.95 53.16
N LYS A 66 38.44 84.21 54.07
CA LYS A 66 37.24 83.40 54.30
C LYS A 66 36.02 84.22 53.93
N HIS A 67 35.01 83.59 53.32
CA HIS A 67 33.70 84.22 53.22
C HIS A 67 33.06 84.31 54.61
N VAL A 68 32.35 85.42 54.83
CA VAL A 68 31.50 85.70 55.99
C VAL A 68 30.14 86.07 55.44
N ASP A 69 29.09 85.47 55.98
CA ASP A 69 27.72 85.80 55.61
C ASP A 69 27.39 87.20 56.17
N VAL A 70 27.12 88.15 55.28
CA VAL A 70 26.70 89.51 55.62
C VAL A 70 25.17 89.52 55.70
N GLN A 71 24.60 90.23 56.69
CA GLN A 71 23.15 90.43 56.76
C GLN A 71 22.69 91.25 55.54
N THR A 72 22.03 90.60 54.59
CA THR A 72 21.38 91.21 53.41
C THR A 72 19.87 91.39 53.60
N GLU A 73 19.40 91.29 54.85
CA GLU A 73 18.03 91.59 55.24
C GLU A 73 17.85 93.10 55.43
N ILE A 74 16.71 93.63 54.97
CA ILE A 74 16.48 95.08 54.90
C ILE A 74 16.17 95.62 56.31
N TYR A 75 17.17 96.23 56.93
CA TYR A 75 17.02 96.94 58.20
C TYR A 75 16.90 98.44 57.93
N LEU A 76 15.69 98.97 58.06
CA LEU A 76 15.37 100.39 57.91
C LEU A 76 14.90 100.94 59.26
N GLU A 77 15.53 102.02 59.73
CA GLU A 77 15.08 102.79 60.88
C GLU A 77 14.34 104.04 60.39
N GLU A 78 13.10 104.24 60.83
CA GLU A 78 12.29 105.40 60.45
C GLU A 78 12.68 106.64 61.27
N ILE A 79 13.24 107.65 60.61
CA ILE A 79 13.61 108.93 61.25
C ILE A 79 12.35 109.80 61.36
N ALA A 80 11.76 109.83 62.55
CA ALA A 80 10.46 110.45 62.82
C ALA A 80 10.51 111.96 63.17
N ASP A 81 11.40 112.73 62.54
CA ASP A 81 11.60 114.16 62.82
C ASP A 81 11.12 115.03 61.64
N HIS A 82 10.23 115.99 61.91
CA HIS A 82 9.50 116.74 60.87
C HIS A 82 10.14 118.12 60.65
N ILE A 83 10.61 118.38 59.42
CA ILE A 83 11.28 119.63 59.04
C ILE A 83 10.24 120.75 58.88
N ILE A 84 10.51 121.91 59.48
CA ILE A 84 9.63 123.09 59.43
C ILE A 84 9.86 123.84 58.12
N GLU A 85 8.81 123.95 57.30
CA GLU A 85 8.79 124.77 56.08
C GLU A 85 8.50 126.25 56.40
N VAL A 86 9.07 127.18 55.63
CA VAL A 86 8.88 128.63 55.80
C VAL A 86 8.74 129.28 54.42
N ASP A 87 7.53 129.73 54.10
CA ASP A 87 7.24 130.47 52.87
C ASP A 87 7.83 131.89 52.90
N VAL A 88 8.35 132.33 51.76
CA VAL A 88 8.88 133.69 51.55
C VAL A 88 8.40 134.22 50.20
N GLU A 89 7.41 135.11 50.23
CA GLU A 89 6.92 135.80 49.03
C GLU A 89 7.79 137.02 48.70
N CYS A 90 7.99 137.31 47.41
CA CYS A 90 8.77 138.46 46.93
C CYS A 90 8.04 139.18 45.79
N GLN A 91 7.84 140.49 45.93
CA GLN A 91 7.12 141.34 44.98
C GLN A 91 8.01 141.78 43.82
N THR A 92 7.58 141.54 42.57
CA THR A 92 8.28 141.94 41.34
C THR A 92 7.67 143.17 40.68
N ASP A 93 8.50 144.05 40.13
CA ASP A 93 8.09 145.27 39.41
C ASP A 93 7.64 144.98 37.95
N ALA A 94 7.00 145.96 37.31
CA ALA A 94 6.32 145.82 36.03
C ALA A 94 7.28 145.65 34.84
N PHE A 95 7.00 144.65 34.00
CA PHE A 95 7.73 144.37 32.77
C PHE A 95 7.47 145.41 31.66
N LEU A 96 8.51 145.68 30.86
CA LEU A 96 8.40 146.28 29.53
C LEU A 96 8.95 145.29 28.49
N ASP A 97 8.22 145.08 27.40
CA ASP A 97 8.54 144.03 26.42
C ASP A 97 9.86 144.30 25.67
N ARG A 98 10.84 143.43 25.92
CA ARG A 98 12.10 143.36 25.17
C ARG A 98 11.86 142.62 23.84
N PRO A 99 12.30 143.13 22.68
CA PRO A 99 12.15 142.44 21.41
C PRO A 99 12.83 141.05 21.44
N PRO A 100 12.25 140.04 20.75
CA PRO A 100 12.73 138.66 20.82
C PRO A 100 14.20 138.57 20.38
N THR A 101 15.02 137.94 21.21
CA THR A 101 16.45 137.74 20.92
C THR A 101 16.59 136.73 19.77
N PRO A 102 17.42 136.99 18.73
CA PRO A 102 17.56 136.08 17.60
C PRO A 102 18.05 134.69 18.03
N LEU A 103 17.53 133.65 17.38
CA LEU A 103 17.85 132.25 17.68
C LEU A 103 19.32 131.95 17.38
N PHE A 104 20.09 131.66 18.43
CA PHE A 104 21.46 131.17 18.30
C PHE A 104 21.46 129.70 17.88
N ILE A 105 21.89 129.42 16.65
CA ILE A 105 22.15 128.05 16.17
C ILE A 105 23.65 127.78 16.36
N PRO A 106 24.05 126.85 17.26
CA PRO A 106 25.47 126.51 17.43
C PRO A 106 26.03 125.86 16.18
N ALA A 107 27.25 126.23 15.79
CA ALA A 107 27.98 125.49 14.76
C ALA A 107 28.29 124.06 15.27
N LYS A 108 27.98 123.04 14.46
CA LYS A 108 28.35 121.64 14.75
C LYS A 108 29.85 121.55 15.04
N THR A 109 30.20 121.32 16.30
CA THR A 109 31.60 121.27 16.76
C THR A 109 31.97 119.83 17.07
N GLY A 110 32.39 119.12 16.03
CA GLY A 110 32.78 117.71 16.07
C GLY A 110 33.28 117.27 14.69
N LYS A 111 33.97 116.13 14.61
CA LYS A 111 34.31 115.49 13.35
C LYS A 111 33.41 114.28 13.17
N ASP A 112 32.49 114.35 12.20
CA ASP A 112 31.66 113.21 11.82
C ASP A 112 32.58 112.15 11.18
N VAL A 113 32.66 110.96 11.79
CA VAL A 113 33.49 109.82 11.31
C VAL A 113 32.57 108.62 11.09
N ALA A 114 32.48 108.16 9.84
CA ALA A 114 31.84 106.89 9.52
C ALA A 114 32.84 105.75 9.70
N THR A 115 32.44 104.69 10.39
CA THR A 115 33.11 103.39 10.38
C THR A 115 32.19 102.40 9.71
N GLN A 116 32.70 101.69 8.70
CA GLN A 116 31.98 100.65 7.98
C GLN A 116 32.92 99.47 7.82
N ILE A 117 32.41 98.28 8.13
CA ILE A 117 33.11 97.01 7.94
C ILE A 117 32.84 96.56 6.50
N LEU A 118 33.89 96.13 5.80
CA LEU A 118 33.80 95.68 4.40
C LEU A 118 33.57 94.16 4.31
N GLU A 119 33.07 93.70 3.16
CA GLU A 119 32.88 92.26 2.91
C GLU A 119 34.22 91.51 3.03
N GLY A 120 34.24 90.46 3.85
CA GLY A 120 35.44 89.66 4.16
C GLY A 120 36.26 90.13 5.36
N GLU A 121 36.06 91.35 5.87
CA GLU A 121 36.89 91.92 6.96
C GLU A 121 36.67 91.24 8.33
N LEU A 122 35.55 90.54 8.51
CA LEU A 122 35.22 89.73 9.70
C LEU A 122 35.25 88.20 9.44
N PHE A 123 35.76 87.74 8.29
CA PHE A 123 35.68 86.33 7.91
C PHE A 123 36.74 85.47 8.63
N ASP A 124 36.28 84.57 9.51
CA ASP A 124 37.09 83.50 10.10
C ASP A 124 36.84 82.18 9.34
N PHE A 125 37.83 81.78 8.54
CA PHE A 125 37.80 80.52 7.79
C PHE A 125 37.66 79.30 8.70
N ASP A 126 38.39 79.27 9.83
CA ASP A 126 38.40 78.12 10.72
C ASP A 126 37.05 77.98 11.43
N LEU A 127 36.28 79.06 11.61
CA LEU A 127 34.91 78.99 12.10
C LEU A 127 33.94 78.50 11.02
N GLU A 128 33.94 79.15 9.85
CA GLU A 128 32.93 78.92 8.80
C GLU A 128 33.10 77.58 8.06
N VAL A 129 34.31 77.01 8.02
CA VAL A 129 34.56 75.70 7.38
C VAL A 129 34.05 74.52 8.22
N LYS A 130 33.82 74.69 9.52
CA LYS A 130 33.44 73.60 10.44
C LYS A 130 32.11 72.93 10.06
N PRO A 131 30.99 73.66 9.83
CA PRO A 131 29.73 73.03 9.42
C PRO A 131 29.82 72.30 8.07
N MET A 132 30.60 72.83 7.12
CA MET A 132 30.85 72.15 5.84
C MET A 132 31.59 70.82 6.03
N LEU A 133 32.65 70.81 6.84
CA LEU A 133 33.41 69.59 7.13
C LEU A 133 32.59 68.58 7.94
N GLU A 134 31.79 69.03 8.90
CA GLU A 134 30.90 68.16 9.69
C GLU A 134 29.87 67.46 8.79
N VAL A 135 29.23 68.17 7.85
CA VAL A 135 28.29 67.56 6.89
C VAL A 135 29.00 66.64 5.89
N LEU A 136 30.20 66.99 5.41
CA LEU A 136 30.98 66.14 4.50
C LEU A 136 31.46 64.85 5.16
N VAL A 137 32.05 64.94 6.35
CA VAL A 137 32.52 63.77 7.12
C VAL A 137 31.34 62.93 7.59
N GLY A 138 30.26 63.56 8.07
CA GLY A 138 29.02 62.88 8.44
C GLY A 138 28.45 62.05 7.29
N LYS A 139 28.21 62.67 6.13
CA LYS A 139 27.65 61.97 4.96
C LYS A 139 28.57 60.89 4.39
N THR A 140 29.89 61.11 4.36
CA THR A 140 30.82 60.09 3.83
C THR A 140 30.90 58.86 4.74
N ILE A 141 30.82 59.04 6.06
CA ILE A 141 30.75 57.91 7.02
C ILE A 141 29.38 57.24 6.97
N GLU A 142 28.28 58.00 6.89
CA GLU A 142 26.91 57.47 6.79
C GLU A 142 26.72 56.64 5.51
N GLN A 143 27.15 57.17 4.36
CA GLN A 143 27.10 56.47 3.08
C GLN A 143 27.95 55.20 3.09
N ALA A 144 29.22 55.28 3.53
CA ALA A 144 30.10 54.11 3.57
C ALA A 144 29.59 53.01 4.53
N LEU A 145 28.93 53.38 5.63
CA LEU A 145 28.29 52.41 6.53
C LEU A 145 27.10 51.72 5.87
N LEU A 146 26.25 52.46 5.16
CA LEU A 146 25.11 51.89 4.44
C LEU A 146 25.56 50.97 3.29
N GLU A 147 26.58 51.38 2.51
CA GLU A 147 27.15 50.58 1.42
C GLU A 147 27.72 49.25 1.94
N VAL A 148 28.50 49.26 3.03
CA VAL A 148 29.06 48.04 3.65
C VAL A 148 27.95 47.14 4.22
N MET A 149 26.89 47.70 4.80
CA MET A 149 25.74 46.91 5.27
C MET A 149 24.97 46.26 4.11
N GLU A 150 24.76 46.97 3.00
CA GLU A 150 24.13 46.40 1.80
C GLU A 150 24.99 45.28 1.18
N GLU A 151 26.31 45.47 1.11
CA GLU A 151 27.23 44.42 0.65
C GLU A 151 27.20 43.16 1.53
N GLU A 152 27.16 43.30 2.85
CA GLU A 152 27.07 42.17 3.78
C GLU A 152 25.70 41.46 3.69
N GLU A 153 24.59 42.20 3.61
CA GLU A 153 23.26 41.61 3.40
C GLU A 153 23.16 40.86 2.06
N LEU A 154 23.67 41.45 0.96
CA LEU A 154 23.71 40.81 -0.35
C LEU A 154 24.63 39.57 -0.37
N ALA A 155 25.75 39.58 0.35
CA ALA A 155 26.63 38.41 0.49
C ALA A 155 25.93 37.28 1.24
N ASN A 156 25.28 37.57 2.37
CA ASN A 156 24.52 36.61 3.16
C ASN A 156 23.33 36.02 2.40
N LEU A 157 22.62 36.83 1.61
CA LEU A 157 21.52 36.37 0.75
C LEU A 157 22.03 35.44 -0.37
N ARG A 158 23.15 35.76 -1.03
CA ARG A 158 23.76 34.90 -2.07
C ARG A 158 24.24 33.57 -1.49
N ALA A 159 24.91 33.59 -0.34
CA ALA A 159 25.34 32.37 0.36
C ALA A 159 24.15 31.48 0.73
N SER A 160 23.05 32.09 1.21
CA SER A 160 21.81 31.37 1.54
C SER A 160 21.13 30.78 0.30
N GLN A 161 21.14 31.50 -0.84
CA GLN A 161 20.62 30.99 -2.11
C GLN A 161 21.43 29.80 -2.62
N HIS A 162 22.76 29.88 -2.65
CA HIS A 162 23.59 28.78 -3.13
C HIS A 162 23.47 27.53 -2.24
N ALA A 163 23.43 27.67 -0.91
CA ALA A 163 23.21 26.54 -0.01
C ALA A 163 21.83 25.87 -0.24
N TYR A 164 20.80 26.65 -0.59
CA TYR A 164 19.48 26.11 -0.97
C TYR A 164 19.50 25.45 -2.36
N GLU A 165 20.21 26.02 -3.35
CA GLU A 165 20.40 25.43 -4.68
C GLU A 165 21.15 24.11 -4.62
N GLU A 166 22.22 24.02 -3.82
CA GLU A 166 22.96 22.79 -3.56
C GLU A 166 22.05 21.72 -2.93
N LEU A 167 21.36 22.04 -1.82
CA LEU A 167 20.43 21.11 -1.17
C LEU A 167 19.35 20.61 -2.14
N ARG A 168 18.70 21.53 -2.86
CA ARG A 168 17.65 21.21 -3.83
C ARG A 168 18.17 20.35 -4.98
N SER A 169 19.44 20.50 -5.39
CA SER A 169 20.04 19.66 -6.42
C SER A 169 20.28 18.22 -5.94
N VAL A 170 20.65 18.05 -4.67
CA VAL A 170 20.81 16.73 -4.01
C VAL A 170 19.46 16.06 -3.81
N GLU A 171 18.46 16.79 -3.32
CA GLU A 171 17.08 16.31 -3.18
C GLU A 171 16.50 15.83 -4.53
N LEU A 172 16.67 16.61 -5.59
CA LEU A 172 16.19 16.25 -6.93
C LEU A 172 16.89 14.99 -7.48
N ALA A 173 18.20 14.84 -7.25
CA ALA A 173 18.94 13.65 -7.67
C ALA A 173 18.50 12.38 -6.90
N GLU A 174 18.20 12.50 -5.60
CA GLU A 174 17.71 11.39 -4.79
C GLU A 174 16.26 11.01 -5.16
N VAL A 175 15.39 11.99 -5.43
CA VAL A 175 14.03 11.72 -5.95
C VAL A 175 14.10 10.96 -7.28
N GLN A 176 14.94 11.40 -8.24
CA GLN A 176 15.13 10.68 -9.51
C GLN A 176 15.66 9.25 -9.29
N ARG A 177 16.59 9.05 -8.35
CA ARG A 177 17.11 7.73 -7.99
C ARG A 177 16.01 6.79 -7.46
N LEU A 178 15.08 7.34 -6.66
CA LEU A 178 13.95 6.61 -6.10
C LEU A 178 12.86 6.33 -7.15
N GLU A 179 12.53 7.28 -8.03
CA GLU A 179 11.61 7.08 -9.16
C GLU A 179 12.11 6.00 -10.13
N ASP A 180 13.42 6.00 -10.44
CA ASP A 180 14.07 4.97 -11.27
C ASP A 180 14.10 3.59 -10.60
N GLN A 181 14.11 3.54 -9.27
CA GLN A 181 13.97 2.30 -8.52
C GLN A 181 12.51 1.82 -8.52
N GLU A 182 11.56 2.70 -8.22
CA GLU A 182 10.14 2.36 -8.13
C GLU A 182 9.58 1.94 -9.49
N ARG A 183 9.96 2.61 -10.59
CA ARG A 183 9.62 2.20 -11.96
C ARG A 183 10.02 0.75 -12.24
N ARG A 184 11.28 0.38 -11.95
CA ARG A 184 11.77 -1.00 -12.15
C ARG A 184 11.04 -2.03 -11.29
N HIS A 185 10.73 -1.69 -10.04
CA HIS A 185 9.92 -2.55 -9.16
C HIS A 185 8.48 -2.70 -9.67
N ARG A 186 7.87 -1.62 -10.19
CA ARG A 186 6.52 -1.60 -10.75
C ARG A 186 6.41 -2.42 -12.04
N GLU A 187 7.38 -2.28 -12.94
CA GLU A 187 7.53 -3.09 -14.16
C GLU A 187 7.68 -4.59 -13.84
N GLU A 188 8.57 -4.96 -12.91
CA GLU A 188 8.72 -6.35 -12.49
C GLU A 188 7.46 -6.89 -11.80
N LYS A 189 6.79 -6.08 -10.95
CA LYS A 189 5.55 -6.46 -10.26
C LYS A 189 4.42 -6.77 -11.25
N GLU A 190 4.22 -5.93 -12.27
CA GLU A 190 3.25 -6.21 -13.33
C GLU A 190 3.66 -7.42 -14.19
N ARG A 191 4.95 -7.60 -14.50
CA ARG A 191 5.44 -8.80 -15.21
C ARG A 191 5.15 -10.09 -14.44
N ARG A 192 5.39 -10.12 -13.12
CA ARG A 192 5.06 -11.27 -12.25
C ARG A 192 3.55 -11.50 -12.15
N LYS A 193 2.76 -10.43 -12.06
CA LYS A 193 1.29 -10.48 -12.03
C LYS A 193 0.71 -11.06 -13.31
N GLN A 194 1.23 -10.68 -14.48
CA GLN A 194 0.86 -11.27 -15.78
C GLN A 194 1.21 -12.76 -15.85
N GLN A 195 2.44 -13.14 -15.46
CA GLN A 195 2.87 -14.55 -15.39
C GLN A 195 1.97 -15.38 -14.47
N GLN A 196 1.66 -14.87 -13.27
CA GLN A 196 0.77 -15.55 -12.33
C GLN A 196 -0.66 -15.67 -12.86
N TRP A 197 -1.17 -14.64 -13.57
CA TRP A 197 -2.48 -14.67 -14.19
C TRP A 197 -2.56 -15.73 -15.30
N GLU A 198 -1.53 -15.86 -16.15
CA GLU A 198 -1.43 -16.96 -17.12
C GLU A 198 -1.41 -18.35 -16.45
N VAL A 199 -0.68 -18.51 -15.34
CA VAL A 199 -0.62 -19.78 -14.59
C VAL A 199 -2.00 -20.12 -14.01
N VAL A 200 -2.68 -19.16 -13.39
CA VAL A 200 -4.05 -19.34 -12.85
C VAL A 200 -5.06 -19.63 -13.97
N TYR A 201 -4.97 -18.95 -15.11
CA TYR A 201 -5.84 -19.21 -16.27
C TYR A 201 -5.67 -20.65 -16.79
N LYS A 202 -4.43 -21.08 -17.04
CA LYS A 202 -4.11 -22.44 -17.49
C LYS A 202 -4.47 -23.51 -16.45
N HIS A 203 -4.34 -23.20 -15.16
CA HIS A 203 -4.78 -24.08 -14.07
C HIS A 203 -6.31 -24.22 -14.05
N ASN A 204 -7.07 -23.14 -14.20
CA ASN A 204 -8.53 -23.19 -14.28
C ASN A 204 -9.01 -23.97 -15.52
N GLU A 205 -8.41 -23.73 -16.69
CA GLU A 205 -8.72 -24.45 -17.92
C GLU A 205 -8.45 -25.96 -17.80
N THR A 206 -7.30 -26.35 -17.24
CA THR A 206 -6.95 -27.77 -17.03
C THR A 206 -7.80 -28.41 -15.94
N SER A 207 -8.11 -27.70 -14.86
CA SER A 207 -9.04 -28.14 -13.81
C SER A 207 -10.44 -28.43 -14.39
N GLN A 208 -10.99 -27.52 -15.20
CA GLN A 208 -12.25 -27.72 -15.90
C GLN A 208 -12.21 -28.93 -16.85
N LYS A 209 -11.15 -29.10 -17.63
CA LYS A 209 -10.96 -30.26 -18.52
C LYS A 209 -10.89 -31.58 -17.74
N VAL A 210 -10.21 -31.60 -16.60
CA VAL A 210 -10.15 -32.78 -15.72
C VAL A 210 -11.51 -33.07 -15.08
N ALA A 211 -12.21 -32.05 -14.58
CA ALA A 211 -13.55 -32.19 -14.01
C ALA A 211 -14.56 -32.73 -15.05
N ALA A 212 -14.57 -32.17 -16.25
CA ALA A 212 -15.41 -32.64 -17.36
C ALA A 212 -15.09 -34.09 -17.75
N ARG A 213 -13.80 -34.47 -17.80
CA ARG A 213 -13.40 -35.87 -18.05
C ARG A 213 -13.88 -36.82 -16.96
N VAL A 214 -13.71 -36.46 -15.68
CA VAL A 214 -14.15 -37.29 -14.54
C VAL A 214 -15.67 -37.41 -14.48
N PHE A 215 -16.40 -36.32 -14.78
CA PHE A 215 -17.85 -36.33 -14.90
C PHE A 215 -18.31 -37.27 -16.03
N ALA A 216 -17.75 -37.11 -17.24
CA ALA A 216 -18.08 -37.97 -18.38
C ALA A 216 -17.73 -39.45 -18.12
N GLN A 217 -16.60 -39.74 -17.46
CA GLN A 217 -16.22 -41.11 -17.09
C GLN A 217 -17.20 -41.75 -16.11
N ARG A 218 -17.67 -41.02 -15.08
CA ARG A 218 -18.70 -41.52 -14.16
C ARG A 218 -20.04 -41.70 -14.86
N TYR A 219 -20.50 -40.67 -15.57
CA TYR A 219 -21.77 -40.70 -16.29
C TYR A 219 -21.85 -41.84 -17.32
N LEU A 220 -20.77 -42.11 -18.07
CA LEU A 220 -20.71 -43.25 -18.99
C LEU A 220 -20.61 -44.60 -18.27
N ALA A 221 -19.94 -44.67 -17.11
CA ALA A 221 -19.87 -45.91 -16.33
C ALA A 221 -21.23 -46.33 -15.75
N ASP A 222 -22.09 -45.36 -15.42
CA ASP A 222 -23.46 -45.62 -14.93
C ASP A 222 -24.46 -45.80 -16.10
N LEU A 223 -24.33 -45.00 -17.17
CA LEU A 223 -25.24 -45.02 -18.32
C LEU A 223 -25.08 -46.27 -19.19
N LEU A 224 -23.84 -46.73 -19.44
CA LEU A 224 -23.62 -47.87 -20.34
C LEU A 224 -24.30 -49.14 -19.84
N PRO A 225 -24.11 -49.61 -18.59
CA PRO A 225 -24.86 -50.76 -18.05
C PRO A 225 -26.37 -50.55 -18.14
N SER A 226 -26.90 -49.41 -17.72
CA SER A 226 -28.35 -49.13 -17.76
C SER A 226 -28.93 -49.19 -19.18
N VAL A 227 -28.21 -48.71 -20.19
CA VAL A 227 -28.63 -48.82 -21.60
C VAL A 227 -28.50 -50.25 -22.10
N PHE A 228 -27.41 -50.97 -21.83
CA PHE A 228 -27.25 -52.37 -22.22
C PHE A 228 -28.30 -53.28 -21.57
N ASP A 229 -28.62 -53.05 -20.29
CA ASP A 229 -29.69 -53.73 -19.56
C ASP A 229 -31.04 -53.46 -20.22
N SER A 230 -31.41 -52.19 -20.45
CA SER A 230 -32.70 -51.85 -21.07
C SER A 230 -32.88 -52.37 -22.51
N LEU A 231 -31.80 -52.51 -23.29
CA LEU A 231 -31.84 -53.12 -24.62
C LEU A 231 -31.92 -54.65 -24.57
N ARG A 232 -31.30 -55.29 -23.57
CA ARG A 232 -31.42 -56.74 -23.34
C ARG A 232 -32.81 -57.10 -22.87
N ASP A 233 -33.31 -56.39 -21.87
CA ASP A 233 -34.66 -56.56 -21.31
C ASP A 233 -35.74 -56.19 -22.34
N GLY A 234 -35.41 -55.29 -23.29
CA GLY A 234 -36.20 -54.98 -24.48
C GLY A 234 -36.06 -55.97 -25.66
N GLY A 235 -35.32 -57.06 -25.52
CA GLY A 235 -35.20 -58.13 -26.51
C GLY A 235 -34.32 -57.85 -27.73
N TYR A 236 -33.54 -56.75 -27.74
CA TYR A 236 -32.65 -56.42 -28.86
C TYR A 236 -31.34 -57.21 -28.85
N PHE A 237 -30.91 -57.69 -27.67
CA PHE A 237 -29.82 -58.66 -27.55
C PHE A 237 -30.40 -60.06 -27.33
N TYR A 238 -30.24 -60.92 -28.34
CA TYR A 238 -30.61 -62.32 -28.32
C TYR A 238 -29.36 -63.20 -28.47
N ASP A 239 -29.37 -64.41 -27.92
CA ASP A 239 -28.34 -65.40 -28.25
C ASP A 239 -28.62 -65.91 -29.68
N PRO A 240 -27.65 -65.83 -30.62
CA PRO A 240 -27.85 -66.33 -31.98
C PRO A 240 -28.11 -67.85 -32.02
N ILE A 241 -27.63 -68.63 -31.05
CA ILE A 241 -27.86 -70.07 -30.94
C ILE A 241 -29.30 -70.34 -30.50
N GLU A 242 -29.79 -69.66 -29.46
CA GLU A 242 -31.18 -69.75 -29.02
C GLU A 242 -32.13 -69.37 -30.17
N ARG A 243 -31.81 -68.28 -30.88
CA ARG A 243 -32.64 -67.80 -31.99
C ARG A 243 -32.63 -68.72 -33.23
N ASP A 244 -31.51 -69.37 -33.54
CA ASP A 244 -31.44 -70.38 -34.61
C ASP A 244 -32.16 -71.69 -34.21
N ILE A 245 -32.14 -72.05 -32.91
CA ILE A 245 -32.96 -73.14 -32.38
C ILE A 245 -34.46 -72.81 -32.53
N GLU A 246 -34.90 -71.60 -32.15
CA GLU A 246 -36.29 -71.16 -32.29
C GLU A 246 -36.77 -71.11 -33.76
N MET A 247 -35.94 -70.60 -34.68
CA MET A 247 -36.35 -70.28 -36.05
C MET A 247 -36.01 -71.36 -37.07
N GLY A 248 -34.95 -72.14 -36.84
CA GLY A 248 -34.50 -73.23 -37.71
C GLY A 248 -34.86 -74.60 -37.15
N PHE A 249 -34.35 -74.93 -35.96
CA PHE A 249 -34.46 -76.29 -35.41
C PHE A 249 -35.89 -76.66 -35.00
N LEU A 250 -36.60 -75.83 -34.24
CA LEU A 250 -37.95 -76.16 -33.78
C LEU A 250 -38.96 -76.31 -34.94
N PRO A 251 -39.02 -75.43 -35.96
CA PRO A 251 -39.88 -75.64 -37.12
C PRO A 251 -39.50 -76.87 -37.95
N TRP A 252 -38.21 -77.17 -38.09
CA TRP A 252 -37.75 -78.40 -38.74
C TRP A 252 -38.17 -79.65 -37.98
N LEU A 253 -37.98 -79.67 -36.65
CA LEU A 253 -38.36 -80.79 -35.79
C LEU A 253 -39.88 -81.02 -35.80
N MET A 254 -40.68 -79.95 -35.72
CA MET A 254 -42.14 -80.04 -35.77
C MET A 254 -42.63 -80.59 -37.13
N ASN A 255 -42.02 -80.17 -38.24
CA ASN A 255 -42.29 -80.69 -39.58
C ASN A 255 -41.89 -82.17 -39.71
N GLU A 256 -40.76 -82.59 -39.14
CA GLU A 256 -40.36 -84.01 -39.16
C GLU A 256 -41.29 -84.88 -38.30
N VAL A 257 -41.72 -84.37 -37.13
CA VAL A 257 -42.77 -85.02 -36.31
C VAL A 257 -44.08 -85.11 -37.09
N GLU A 258 -44.50 -84.05 -37.77
CA GLU A 258 -45.69 -84.03 -38.63
C GLU A 258 -45.62 -85.10 -39.72
N LYS A 259 -44.51 -85.21 -40.47
CA LYS A 259 -44.29 -86.31 -41.44
C LYS A 259 -44.39 -87.69 -40.80
N THR A 260 -43.78 -87.92 -39.62
CA THR A 260 -43.92 -89.23 -38.96
C THR A 260 -45.36 -89.54 -38.55
N MET A 261 -46.14 -88.51 -38.20
CA MET A 261 -47.57 -88.65 -37.93
C MET A 261 -48.38 -88.88 -39.22
N GLU A 262 -48.04 -88.22 -40.33
CA GLU A 262 -48.60 -88.50 -41.66
C GLU A 262 -48.31 -89.93 -42.12
N TYR A 263 -47.05 -90.39 -42.06
CA TYR A 263 -46.70 -91.78 -42.37
C TYR A 263 -47.41 -92.79 -41.45
N SER A 264 -47.58 -92.46 -40.16
CA SER A 264 -48.37 -93.29 -39.24
C SER A 264 -49.86 -93.29 -39.58
N MET A 265 -50.41 -92.16 -40.04
CA MET A 265 -51.80 -92.04 -40.47
C MET A 265 -52.05 -92.78 -41.79
N VAL A 266 -51.17 -92.65 -42.79
CA VAL A 266 -51.21 -93.41 -44.05
C VAL A 266 -51.02 -94.90 -43.79
N GLY A 267 -50.11 -95.29 -42.89
CA GLY A 267 -49.95 -96.68 -42.46
C GLY A 267 -51.22 -97.25 -41.83
N ARG A 268 -51.95 -96.45 -41.03
CA ARG A 268 -53.25 -96.83 -40.45
C ARG A 268 -54.36 -96.90 -41.52
N THR A 269 -54.47 -95.95 -42.43
CA THR A 269 -55.52 -95.99 -43.47
C THR A 269 -55.30 -97.12 -44.48
N VAL A 270 -54.05 -97.43 -44.84
CA VAL A 270 -53.71 -98.60 -45.65
C VAL A 270 -54.01 -99.91 -44.90
N LEU A 271 -53.72 -99.98 -43.58
CA LEU A 271 -54.10 -101.14 -42.77
C LEU A 271 -55.63 -101.30 -42.67
N ASP A 272 -56.38 -100.22 -42.46
CA ASP A 272 -57.85 -100.24 -42.45
C ASP A 272 -58.43 -100.65 -43.82
N MET A 273 -57.83 -100.20 -44.93
CA MET A 273 -58.19 -100.66 -46.28
C MET A 273 -57.91 -102.15 -46.46
N LEU A 274 -56.75 -102.65 -46.02
CA LEU A 274 -56.41 -104.07 -46.08
C LEU A 274 -57.36 -104.93 -45.23
N ILE A 275 -57.75 -104.43 -44.04
CA ILE A 275 -58.75 -105.07 -43.19
C ILE A 275 -60.11 -105.11 -43.88
N ARG A 276 -60.55 -104.03 -44.52
CA ARG A 276 -61.80 -104.01 -45.32
C ARG A 276 -61.74 -105.01 -46.47
N GLU A 277 -60.68 -105.02 -47.27
CA GLU A 277 -60.50 -106.00 -48.34
C GLU A 277 -60.54 -107.46 -47.83
N VAL A 278 -59.91 -107.74 -46.69
CA VAL A 278 -59.92 -109.09 -46.10
C VAL A 278 -61.31 -109.45 -45.56
N VAL A 279 -62.09 -108.50 -45.06
CA VAL A 279 -63.48 -108.69 -44.65
C VAL A 279 -64.39 -108.90 -45.86
N GLU A 280 -64.26 -108.11 -46.92
CA GLU A 280 -65.03 -108.25 -48.17
C GLU A 280 -64.71 -109.57 -48.90
N LYS A 281 -63.43 -109.97 -48.96
CA LYS A 281 -63.00 -111.27 -49.49
C LYS A 281 -63.54 -112.42 -48.64
N ARG A 282 -63.64 -112.28 -47.31
CA ARG A 282 -64.31 -113.28 -46.48
C ARG A 282 -65.82 -113.30 -46.69
N LEU A 283 -66.48 -112.15 -46.80
CA LEU A 283 -67.92 -112.03 -47.01
C LEU A 283 -68.35 -112.68 -48.34
N SER A 284 -67.67 -112.32 -49.43
CA SER A 284 -67.88 -112.94 -50.74
C SER A 284 -67.54 -114.43 -50.77
N MET A 285 -66.54 -114.89 -50.00
CA MET A 285 -66.27 -116.33 -49.76
C MET A 285 -67.31 -117.05 -48.89
N TYR A 286 -68.21 -116.34 -48.19
CA TYR A 286 -69.40 -116.91 -47.56
C TYR A 286 -70.58 -116.93 -48.52
N GLU A 287 -70.81 -115.85 -49.27
CA GLU A 287 -71.88 -115.75 -50.28
C GLU A 287 -71.71 -116.79 -51.41
N HIS A 288 -70.48 -117.03 -51.88
CA HIS A 288 -70.18 -118.07 -52.88
C HIS A 288 -70.12 -119.50 -52.30
N LYS A 289 -70.69 -119.75 -51.11
CA LYS A 289 -70.57 -121.02 -50.39
C LYS A 289 -71.88 -121.72 -50.06
N GLU A 290 -73.00 -121.20 -50.55
CA GLU A 290 -74.30 -121.90 -50.45
C GLU A 290 -74.49 -122.96 -51.56
N ASP A 291 -73.82 -122.82 -52.71
CA ASP A 291 -73.73 -123.87 -53.73
C ASP A 291 -72.70 -124.96 -53.33
N GLN A 292 -73.15 -126.22 -53.32
CA GLN A 292 -72.58 -127.31 -52.52
C GLN A 292 -71.53 -128.23 -53.24
N PRO A 293 -70.80 -129.11 -52.51
CA PRO A 293 -69.35 -129.26 -52.76
C PRO A 293 -68.80 -130.70 -53.01
N GLN A 294 -67.46 -130.79 -53.03
CA GLN A 294 -66.57 -131.92 -52.65
C GLN A 294 -66.12 -132.98 -53.68
N TYR A 295 -64.99 -133.63 -53.30
CA TYR A 295 -64.40 -134.92 -53.76
C TYR A 295 -63.58 -134.92 -55.09
N VAL A 296 -62.37 -135.52 -55.21
CA VAL A 296 -61.31 -135.86 -54.22
C VAL A 296 -59.93 -136.12 -54.89
N LYS A 297 -58.89 -136.31 -54.05
CA LYS A 297 -57.47 -136.75 -54.23
C LYS A 297 -57.34 -138.16 -54.94
N PRO A 298 -56.16 -138.82 -55.18
CA PRO A 298 -54.74 -138.48 -54.87
C PRO A 298 -53.58 -138.98 -55.83
N GLU A 299 -52.30 -138.65 -55.48
CA GLU A 299 -50.94 -139.24 -55.79
C GLU A 299 -50.49 -139.45 -57.28
N ASP A 300 -49.21 -139.46 -57.71
CA ASP A 300 -47.88 -139.05 -57.17
C ASP A 300 -46.96 -138.61 -58.37
N GLY A 301 -45.61 -138.59 -58.45
CA GLY A 301 -44.49 -139.00 -57.56
C GLY A 301 -43.11 -139.05 -58.27
N LEU A 302 -42.01 -139.07 -57.50
CA LEU A 302 -40.57 -139.23 -57.90
C LEU A 302 -39.97 -138.12 -58.82
N GLY A 303 -38.69 -137.72 -58.80
CA GLY A 303 -37.50 -137.98 -57.96
C GLY A 303 -36.33 -137.02 -58.32
N GLY A 304 -35.29 -136.85 -57.46
CA GLY A 304 -34.15 -135.93 -57.67
C GLY A 304 -32.92 -136.58 -58.36
N PRO A 305 -31.63 -136.18 -58.10
CA PRO A 305 -31.11 -135.02 -57.34
C PRO A 305 -29.85 -134.32 -57.98
N GLY A 306 -29.26 -133.30 -57.32
CA GLY A 306 -27.77 -133.19 -57.19
C GLY A 306 -26.94 -132.01 -57.80
N ALA A 307 -26.23 -131.31 -56.90
CA ALA A 307 -24.82 -130.83 -56.99
C ALA A 307 -24.36 -129.57 -57.80
N MET A 308 -23.29 -128.95 -57.26
CA MET A 308 -22.37 -127.89 -57.78
C MET A 308 -22.92 -126.44 -57.94
N GLY A 309 -22.15 -125.38 -57.65
CA GLY A 309 -20.83 -125.31 -56.97
C GLY A 309 -20.17 -123.91 -56.93
N GLU A 310 -19.32 -123.69 -55.90
CA GLU A 310 -18.19 -122.73 -55.72
C GLU A 310 -18.38 -121.18 -55.68
N PRO A 311 -17.44 -120.40 -55.06
CA PRO A 311 -17.71 -119.06 -54.51
C PRO A 311 -16.78 -117.87 -54.97
N PRO A 312 -15.82 -117.27 -54.20
CA PRO A 312 -15.53 -115.82 -54.26
C PRO A 312 -14.10 -115.47 -54.80
N PRO A 313 -13.65 -114.20 -54.69
CA PRO A 313 -12.68 -113.79 -53.64
C PRO A 313 -13.11 -112.49 -52.90
N GLY A 314 -12.42 -111.92 -51.90
CA GLY A 314 -11.00 -112.03 -51.48
C GLY A 314 -10.14 -110.87 -52.05
N ASP A 315 -8.99 -110.42 -51.54
CA ASP A 315 -8.12 -110.74 -50.36
C ASP A 315 -7.05 -109.60 -50.29
N GLU A 316 -6.31 -109.20 -49.23
CA GLU A 316 -6.37 -109.21 -47.75
C GLU A 316 -5.19 -108.28 -47.25
N PHE A 317 -4.73 -108.36 -45.99
CA PHE A 317 -3.43 -107.87 -45.42
C PHE A 317 -3.31 -106.39 -44.96
N LEU A 318 -2.58 -106.03 -43.87
CA LEU A 318 -2.22 -106.73 -42.60
C LEU A 318 -1.63 -105.73 -41.55
N GLU A 319 -1.19 -106.24 -40.39
CA GLU A 319 -0.53 -105.58 -39.24
C GLU A 319 0.68 -104.66 -39.57
N ARG A 320 1.02 -103.71 -38.65
CA ARG A 320 2.22 -103.83 -37.76
C ARG A 320 2.45 -102.66 -36.76
N SER A 321 2.17 -102.94 -35.49
CA SER A 321 3.00 -102.70 -34.28
C SER A 321 3.86 -101.42 -34.03
N MET A 322 3.57 -100.76 -32.90
CA MET A 322 4.50 -100.38 -31.78
C MET A 322 5.17 -98.98 -31.63
N SER A 323 5.32 -98.62 -30.34
CA SER A 323 6.36 -97.80 -29.66
C SER A 323 6.46 -96.25 -29.76
N GLN A 324 6.03 -95.60 -28.66
CA GLN A 324 6.72 -94.62 -27.77
C GLN A 324 8.29 -94.65 -27.72
N PRO A 325 9.03 -93.78 -26.96
CA PRO A 325 8.64 -92.64 -26.07
C PRO A 325 9.60 -91.39 -26.07
N GLN A 326 9.41 -90.49 -25.08
CA GLN A 326 10.38 -89.60 -24.37
C GLN A 326 10.39 -88.08 -24.66
N GLY A 327 10.69 -87.30 -23.60
CA GLY A 327 10.83 -85.82 -23.58
C GLY A 327 12.31 -85.38 -23.49
N PRO A 328 12.75 -84.43 -22.62
CA PRO A 328 12.16 -84.08 -21.31
C PRO A 328 12.19 -82.57 -20.88
N LEU A 329 11.58 -82.31 -19.71
CA LEU A 329 11.94 -81.36 -18.62
C LEU A 329 12.84 -80.13 -18.84
N SER A 330 12.41 -79.00 -18.29
CA SER A 330 13.23 -78.19 -17.35
C SER A 330 12.35 -77.38 -16.38
N ASP A 331 12.88 -77.06 -15.19
CA ASP A 331 12.19 -76.45 -14.05
C ASP A 331 13.04 -75.29 -13.45
N ARG A 332 12.48 -74.53 -12.49
CA ARG A 332 13.07 -73.47 -11.62
C ARG A 332 13.13 -72.02 -12.11
N ASP A 333 12.26 -71.20 -11.50
CA ASP A 333 12.56 -70.38 -10.30
C ASP A 333 13.80 -69.44 -10.23
N SER A 334 13.53 -68.22 -9.75
CA SER A 334 14.37 -67.33 -8.92
C SER A 334 15.48 -66.38 -9.45
N LEU A 335 15.30 -65.10 -9.05
CA LEU A 335 16.29 -64.08 -8.59
C LEU A 335 17.22 -63.31 -9.57
N GLN A 336 16.82 -62.06 -9.84
CA GLN A 336 17.46 -60.80 -9.35
C GLN A 336 18.89 -60.38 -9.80
N ARG A 337 19.09 -59.05 -9.92
CA ARG A 337 20.36 -58.26 -9.98
C ARG A 337 20.95 -58.08 -11.41
N ALA A 338 20.82 -56.96 -12.11
CA ALA A 338 21.08 -55.52 -11.84
C ALA A 338 22.55 -55.07 -12.09
N LEU A 339 22.73 -54.06 -12.96
CA LEU A 339 23.88 -53.17 -13.29
C LEU A 339 23.45 -52.38 -14.58
N SER A 340 23.85 -51.15 -14.93
CA SER A 340 24.42 -50.01 -14.19
C SER A 340 24.48 -48.75 -15.10
N ASN A 341 24.45 -47.55 -14.48
CA ASN A 341 24.40 -46.16 -15.02
C ASN A 341 23.00 -45.54 -14.85
N GLY A 342 22.78 -44.33 -14.30
CA GLY A 342 23.69 -43.21 -13.99
C GLY A 342 23.47 -42.06 -15.00
N ARG A 343 23.32 -40.77 -14.65
CA ARG A 343 23.53 -40.03 -13.37
C ARG A 343 22.59 -38.77 -13.34
N TYR A 344 22.48 -37.91 -12.31
CA TYR A 344 23.23 -37.84 -11.04
C TYR A 344 22.46 -37.37 -9.78
N VAL A 345 22.10 -36.08 -9.63
CA VAL A 345 21.58 -35.47 -8.38
C VAL A 345 20.66 -34.27 -8.63
N GLY A 346 19.80 -33.94 -7.66
CA GLY A 346 18.97 -32.71 -7.66
C GLY A 346 18.18 -32.49 -6.36
N ASN A 347 18.78 -32.72 -5.19
CA ASN A 347 18.09 -32.54 -3.90
C ASN A 347 17.76 -31.07 -3.63
N VAL A 348 16.53 -30.81 -3.16
CA VAL A 348 16.14 -29.57 -2.48
C VAL A 348 15.50 -29.97 -1.15
N SER A 349 16.12 -29.54 -0.05
CA SER A 349 15.57 -29.74 1.30
C SER A 349 14.48 -28.70 1.58
N PRO A 350 13.39 -29.06 2.29
CA PRO A 350 12.51 -28.04 2.86
C PRO A 350 13.24 -27.34 4.00
N GLN A 351 13.25 -26.00 3.99
CA GLN A 351 13.67 -25.19 5.13
C GLN A 351 12.46 -24.43 5.63
N GLU A 352 12.22 -24.48 6.95
CA GLU A 352 11.04 -23.89 7.58
C GLU A 352 11.11 -22.36 7.50
N GLY A 353 10.09 -21.76 6.86
CA GLY A 353 9.92 -20.31 6.81
C GLY A 353 9.02 -19.85 7.93
N ASN A 354 9.57 -19.17 8.94
CA ASN A 354 8.76 -18.44 9.91
C ASN A 354 7.93 -17.37 9.18
N PHE A 355 6.62 -17.37 9.42
CA PHE A 355 5.81 -16.18 9.16
C PHE A 355 6.21 -15.11 10.18
N MET A 356 6.68 -13.97 9.70
CA MET A 356 6.63 -12.72 10.45
C MET A 356 5.42 -11.93 9.94
N GLU A 357 4.65 -11.41 10.88
CA GLU A 357 3.41 -10.68 10.68
C GLU A 357 3.71 -9.20 10.85
N ASP A 358 4.10 -8.54 9.76
CA ASP A 358 4.34 -7.09 9.75
C ASP A 358 2.99 -6.36 9.90
N GLY A 359 2.76 -5.77 11.07
CA GLY A 359 1.55 -5.00 11.37
C GLY A 359 1.57 -3.62 10.71
N GLU A 360 0.45 -3.24 10.09
CA GLU A 360 0.23 -1.91 9.53
C GLU A 360 -0.19 -0.93 10.65
N ASP A 361 0.79 -0.29 11.31
CA ASP A 361 0.53 0.83 12.24
C ASP A 361 0.29 2.12 11.44
N GLU A 362 -0.98 2.47 11.21
CA GLU A 362 -1.40 3.82 10.80
C GLU A 362 -1.20 4.84 11.93
N GLN A 363 -0.81 6.09 11.61
CA GLN A 363 -0.68 7.19 12.57
C GLN A 363 -0.86 8.58 11.92
#